data_AF-A0A949JNG9-F1
#
_entry.id   AF-A0A949JNG9-F1
#
_cell.length_a   1.000
_cell.length_b   1.000
_cell.length_c   1.000
_cell.angle_alpha   90.00
_cell.angle_beta   90.00
_cell.angle_gamma   90.00
#
_symmetry.space_group_name_H-M   'P 1'
#
loop_
_entity.id
_entity.type
_entity.pdbx_description
1 polymer ?
#
loop_
_entity_poly.entity_id
_entity_poly.type
_entity_poly.pdbx_seq_one_letter_code
_entity_poly.pdbx_strand_id
1 'polypeptide(L)'
;MDCRDMTEFMLSMDNTTDLPPEVEQHLRGCARCRREFDQWAVAVGSLRIESGGLEDSALTERVMRAVRNEAPRTEEQPTPLRNWIIVGTVLLGGVFGLRFSDVMDWLRTSFGPAIDVAMSLILGVFLTGYICMLVASNLSRVLRVFRLR
;
A
#
# COMPACT_ATOMS: atom_id res chain seq x y z
N MET A 1 2.95 22.98 12.73
CA MET A 1 1.50 22.80 12.80
C MET A 1 0.83 24.12 13.18
N ASP A 2 -0.12 24.57 12.37
CA ASP A 2 -0.96 25.72 12.70
C ASP A 2 -2.18 25.30 13.58
N CYS A 3 -3.03 26.25 13.97
CA CYS A 3 -4.20 25.93 14.81
C CYS A 3 -5.28 25.14 14.05
N ARG A 4 -5.36 25.28 12.73
CA ARG A 4 -6.35 24.60 11.90
C ARG A 4 -5.98 23.13 11.72
N ASP A 5 -4.70 22.88 11.46
CA ASP A 5 -4.11 21.55 11.39
C ASP A 5 -4.31 20.78 12.70
N MET A 6 -4.20 21.46 13.86
CA MET A 6 -4.49 20.87 15.18
C MET A 6 -5.94 20.38 15.27
N THR A 7 -6.91 21.20 14.85
CA THR A 7 -8.33 20.84 14.93
C THR A 7 -8.66 19.67 14.01
N GLU A 8 -8.10 19.67 12.79
CA GLU A 8 -8.26 18.55 11.86
C GLU A 8 -7.64 17.27 12.43
N PHE A 9 -6.45 17.36 13.02
CA PHE A 9 -5.81 16.26 13.73
C PHE A 9 -6.68 15.73 14.87
N MET A 10 -7.27 16.62 15.69
CA MET A 10 -8.19 16.23 16.76
C MET A 10 -9.41 15.47 16.25
N LEU A 11 -10.00 15.90 15.14
CA LEU A 11 -11.15 15.21 14.54
C LEU A 11 -10.77 13.87 13.91
N SER A 12 -9.52 13.70 13.48
CA SER A 12 -9.01 12.45 12.91
C SER A 12 -8.63 11.40 13.94
N MET A 13 -8.54 11.76 15.23
CA MET A 13 -8.18 10.83 16.30
C MET A 13 -9.38 9.96 16.70
N ASP A 14 -9.47 8.77 16.10
CA ASP A 14 -10.56 7.81 16.32
C ASP A 14 -10.28 6.83 17.47
N ASN A 15 -9.01 6.62 17.83
CA ASN A 15 -8.64 5.84 19.02
C ASN A 15 -7.23 6.19 19.49
N THR A 16 -7.11 6.50 20.78
CA THR A 16 -5.90 6.95 21.48
C THR A 16 -4.68 6.13 21.10
N THR A 17 -3.83 6.74 20.28
CA THR A 17 -2.44 6.35 20.06
C THR A 17 -1.63 7.62 20.26
N ASP A 18 -0.45 7.48 20.84
CA ASP A 18 0.37 8.57 21.39
C ASP A 18 0.37 9.86 20.56
N LEU A 19 0.34 11.00 21.25
CA LEU A 19 0.36 12.31 20.60
C LEU A 19 1.68 12.48 19.82
N PRO A 20 1.64 12.86 18.54
CA PRO A 20 2.84 13.21 17.80
C PRO A 20 3.59 14.34 18.52
N PRO A 21 4.94 14.36 18.47
CA PRO A 21 5.74 15.38 19.17
C PRO A 21 5.40 16.81 18.70
N GLU A 22 5.01 16.98 17.44
CA GLU A 22 4.58 18.26 16.88
C GLU A 22 3.30 18.80 17.53
N VAL A 23 2.37 17.89 17.86
CA VAL A 23 1.10 18.20 18.53
C VAL A 23 1.36 18.55 19.98
N GLU A 24 2.21 17.79 20.68
CA GLU A 24 2.60 18.11 22.05
C GLU A 24 3.26 19.48 22.17
N GLN A 25 4.16 19.81 21.24
CA GLN A 25 4.83 21.10 21.21
C GLN A 25 3.83 22.24 21.00
N HIS A 26 2.88 22.07 20.07
CA HIS A 26 1.83 23.05 19.81
C HIS A 26 0.93 23.27 21.04
N LEU A 27 0.51 22.19 21.71
CA LEU A 27 -0.34 22.26 22.92
C LEU A 27 0.37 22.97 24.10
N ARG A 28 1.70 22.87 24.19
CA ARG A 28 2.49 23.65 25.18
C ARG A 28 2.49 25.14 24.87
N GLY A 29 2.58 25.50 23.58
CA GLY A 29 2.67 26.90 23.12
C GLY A 29 1.34 27.63 22.93
N CYS A 30 0.24 26.92 22.65
CA CYS A 30 -1.06 27.52 22.32
C CYS A 30 -2.12 27.24 23.41
N ALA A 31 -2.44 28.26 24.21
CA ALA A 31 -3.44 28.14 25.28
C ALA A 31 -4.88 27.94 24.78
N ARG A 32 -5.18 28.29 23.52
CA ARG A 32 -6.50 28.06 22.92
C ARG A 32 -6.68 26.59 22.58
N CYS A 33 -5.77 26.05 21.76
CA CYS A 33 -5.82 24.65 21.33
C CYS A 33 -5.74 23.69 22.52
N ARG A 34 -4.98 24.02 23.57
CA ARG A 34 -4.97 23.26 24.82
C ARG A 34 -6.36 23.18 25.48
N ARG A 35 -7.07 24.30 25.61
CA ARG A 35 -8.41 24.31 26.21
C ARG A 35 -9.42 23.52 25.38
N GLU A 36 -9.36 23.66 24.05
CA GLU A 36 -10.23 22.92 23.14
C GLU A 36 -9.95 21.41 23.23
N PHE A 37 -8.67 21.01 23.30
CA PHE A 37 -8.24 19.63 23.53
C PHE A 37 -8.73 19.05 24.86
N ASP A 38 -8.56 19.78 25.95
CA ASP A 38 -9.01 19.34 27.28
C ASP A 38 -10.53 19.19 27.34
N GLN A 39 -11.29 20.12 26.74
CA GLN A 39 -12.76 20.04 26.66
C GLN A 39 -13.22 18.82 25.87
N TRP A 40 -12.57 18.55 24.74
CA TRP A 40 -12.87 17.38 23.92
C TRP A 40 -12.55 16.08 24.67
N ALA A 41 -11.39 15.99 25.32
CA ALA A 41 -10.99 14.83 26.11
C ALA A 41 -11.98 14.53 27.25
N VAL A 42 -12.51 15.56 27.91
CA VAL A 42 -13.57 15.40 28.92
C VAL A 42 -14.87 14.89 28.32
N ALA A 43 -15.33 15.47 27.20
CA ALA A 43 -16.58 15.08 26.55
C ALA A 43 -16.54 13.63 26.02
N VAL A 44 -15.42 13.23 25.40
CA VAL A 44 -15.21 11.85 24.95
C VAL A 44 -15.04 10.90 26.15
N GLY A 45 -14.34 11.34 27.19
CA GLY A 45 -14.19 10.60 28.44
C GLY A 45 -15.54 10.29 29.10
N SER A 46 -16.49 11.24 29.10
CA SER A 46 -17.83 10.99 29.65
C SER A 46 -18.63 9.95 28.86
N LEU A 47 -18.48 9.90 27.52
CA LEU A 47 -19.12 8.87 26.71
C LEU A 47 -18.61 7.46 27.08
N ARG A 48 -17.32 7.35 27.40
CA ARG A 48 -16.72 6.08 27.83
C ARG A 48 -17.24 5.63 29.20
N ILE A 49 -17.47 6.56 30.12
CA ILE A 49 -17.98 6.25 31.48
C ILE A 49 -19.44 5.76 31.41
N GLU A 50 -20.28 6.35 30.56
CA GLU A 50 -21.67 5.90 30.38
C GLU A 50 -21.76 4.53 29.68
N SER A 51 -20.76 4.16 28.88
CA SER A 51 -20.63 2.82 28.30
C SER A 51 -20.13 1.74 29.29
N GLY A 52 -19.87 2.10 30.55
CA GLY A 52 -19.41 1.21 31.63
C GLY A 52 -20.43 0.17 32.11
N GLY A 53 -21.35 -0.25 31.25
CA GLY A 53 -22.19 -1.41 31.48
C GLY A 53 -21.38 -2.68 31.29
N LEU A 54 -20.89 -3.24 32.39
CA LEU A 54 -20.37 -4.61 32.54
C LEU A 54 -19.56 -5.10 31.33
N GLU A 55 -18.24 -4.96 31.42
CA GLU A 55 -17.31 -5.70 30.56
C GLU A 55 -17.60 -7.20 30.73
N ASP A 56 -18.51 -7.73 29.91
CA ASP A 56 -18.80 -9.15 29.87
C ASP A 56 -17.59 -9.81 29.24
N SER A 57 -16.69 -10.28 30.09
CA SER A 57 -15.48 -10.99 29.67
C SER A 57 -15.79 -12.17 28.74
N ALA A 58 -17.00 -12.76 28.82
CA ALA A 58 -17.43 -13.80 27.90
C ALA A 58 -17.80 -13.23 26.51
N LEU A 59 -18.38 -12.03 26.43
CA LEU A 59 -18.61 -11.33 25.17
C LEU A 59 -17.27 -10.92 24.53
N THR A 60 -16.36 -10.34 25.30
CA THR A 60 -15.02 -9.97 24.83
C THR A 60 -14.27 -11.18 24.29
N GLU A 61 -14.29 -12.30 25.00
CA GLU A 61 -13.66 -13.54 24.55
C GLU A 61 -14.35 -14.11 23.29
N ARG A 62 -15.68 -14.02 23.17
CA ARG A 62 -16.41 -14.42 21.96
C ARG A 62 -16.06 -13.56 20.75
N VAL A 63 -15.99 -12.24 20.92
CA VAL A 63 -15.59 -11.32 19.85
C VAL A 63 -14.14 -11.55 19.47
N MET A 64 -13.22 -11.64 20.42
CA MET A 64 -11.80 -11.89 20.15
C MET A 64 -11.57 -13.25 19.48
N ARG A 65 -12.36 -14.27 19.83
CA ARG A 65 -12.35 -15.56 19.14
C ARG A 65 -12.95 -15.48 17.74
N ALA A 66 -14.02 -14.72 17.54
CA ALA A 66 -14.60 -14.48 16.22
C ALA A 66 -13.60 -13.76 15.31
N VAL A 67 -12.98 -12.68 15.79
CA VAL A 67 -11.95 -11.91 15.07
C VAL A 67 -10.70 -12.76 14.79
N ARG A 68 -10.27 -13.60 15.73
CA ARG A 68 -9.13 -14.51 15.52
C ARG A 68 -9.45 -15.59 14.47
N ASN A 69 -10.68 -16.06 14.43
CA ASN A 69 -11.14 -17.11 13.51
C ASN A 69 -11.57 -16.55 12.15
N GLU A 70 -11.87 -15.26 12.06
CA GLU A 70 -11.89 -14.54 10.80
C GLU A 70 -10.47 -14.50 10.28
N ALA A 71 -10.17 -15.41 9.34
CA ALA A 71 -8.96 -15.34 8.55
C ALA A 71 -8.80 -13.90 8.07
N PRO A 72 -7.60 -13.29 8.20
CA PRO A 72 -7.38 -11.94 7.72
C PRO A 72 -7.95 -11.91 6.31
N ARG A 73 -8.96 -11.05 6.08
CA ARG A 73 -9.52 -10.82 4.76
C ARG A 73 -8.31 -10.56 3.90
N THR A 74 -7.91 -11.57 3.15
CA THR A 74 -6.77 -11.48 2.28
C THR A 74 -7.29 -10.48 1.28
N GLU A 75 -6.86 -9.22 1.38
CA GLU A 75 -7.16 -8.19 0.39
C GLU A 75 -7.03 -8.91 -0.94
N GLU A 76 -8.17 -9.09 -1.61
CA GLU A 76 -8.21 -9.89 -2.82
C GLU A 76 -7.27 -9.18 -3.77
N GLN A 77 -6.06 -9.73 -3.92
CA GLN A 77 -5.05 -9.11 -4.75
C GLN A 77 -5.72 -8.92 -6.11
N PRO A 78 -5.80 -7.68 -6.62
CA PRO A 78 -6.78 -7.31 -7.64
C PRO A 78 -6.57 -8.02 -8.99
N THR A 79 -5.49 -8.79 -9.14
CA THR A 79 -5.22 -9.55 -10.36
C THR A 79 -4.74 -10.98 -10.07
N PRO A 80 -5.35 -12.00 -10.70
CA PRO A 80 -4.84 -13.37 -10.62
C PRO A 80 -3.51 -13.49 -11.38
N LEU A 81 -2.59 -14.30 -10.86
CA LEU A 81 -1.26 -14.59 -11.45
C LEU A 81 -1.33 -14.96 -12.94
N ARG A 82 -2.42 -15.61 -13.37
CA ARG A 82 -2.67 -15.96 -14.78
C ARG A 82 -2.63 -14.73 -15.70
N ASN A 83 -3.16 -13.59 -15.26
CA ASN A 83 -3.16 -12.37 -16.07
C ASN A 83 -1.73 -11.85 -16.26
N TRP A 84 -0.88 -11.91 -15.22
CA TRP A 84 0.54 -11.59 -15.32
C TRP A 84 1.29 -12.53 -16.26
N ILE A 85 0.99 -13.82 -16.25
CA ILE A 85 1.62 -14.77 -17.19
C ILE A 85 1.22 -14.42 -18.63
N ILE A 86 -0.06 -14.18 -18.90
CA ILE A 86 -0.56 -13.80 -20.24
C ILE A 86 0.09 -12.52 -20.73
N VAL A 87 0.11 -11.46 -19.91
CA VAL A 87 0.76 -10.19 -20.26
C VAL A 87 2.25 -10.42 -20.54
N GLY A 88 2.92 -11.23 -19.72
CA GLY A 88 4.32 -11.59 -19.91
C GLY A 88 4.55 -12.28 -21.24
N THR A 89 3.70 -13.25 -21.61
CA THR A 89 3.78 -13.96 -22.89
C THR A 89 3.55 -13.02 -24.09
N VAL A 90 2.57 -12.12 -24.01
CA VAL A 90 2.32 -11.12 -25.06
C VAL A 90 3.51 -10.18 -25.21
N LEU A 91 4.08 -9.72 -24.09
CA LEU A 91 5.24 -8.82 -24.09
C LEU A 91 6.46 -9.51 -24.72
N LEU A 92 6.76 -10.75 -24.32
CA LEU A 92 7.85 -11.56 -24.88
C LEU A 92 7.63 -11.82 -26.39
N GLY A 93 6.40 -12.14 -26.77
CA GLY A 93 6.02 -12.32 -28.18
C GLY A 93 6.20 -11.04 -29.00
N GLY A 94 5.82 -9.89 -28.44
CA GLY A 94 6.01 -8.58 -29.08
C GLY A 94 7.49 -8.21 -29.24
N VAL A 95 8.28 -8.43 -28.20
CA VAL A 95 9.75 -8.24 -28.22
C VAL A 95 10.40 -9.07 -29.31
N PHE A 96 10.02 -10.34 -29.40
CA PHE A 96 10.57 -11.25 -30.40
C PHE A 96 10.07 -10.88 -31.80
N GLY A 97 8.79 -10.56 -31.94
CA GLY A 97 8.16 -10.16 -33.20
C GLY A 97 8.73 -8.87 -33.78
N LEU A 98 9.05 -7.87 -32.95
CA LEU A 98 9.66 -6.62 -33.39
C LEU A 98 11.00 -6.83 -34.11
N ARG A 99 11.77 -7.85 -33.72
CA ARG A 99 13.04 -8.22 -34.36
C ARG A 99 12.87 -8.71 -35.80
N PHE A 100 11.70 -9.26 -36.13
CA PHE A 100 11.39 -9.79 -37.47
C PHE A 100 10.50 -8.86 -38.28
N SER A 101 10.25 -7.63 -37.81
CA SER A 101 9.43 -6.68 -38.55
C SER A 101 10.25 -5.94 -39.60
N ASP A 102 9.66 -5.75 -40.79
CA ASP A 102 10.25 -4.94 -41.87
C ASP A 102 10.58 -3.51 -41.42
N VAL A 103 9.85 -3.01 -40.42
CA VAL A 103 10.09 -1.71 -39.79
C VAL A 103 11.48 -1.66 -39.17
N MET A 104 11.95 -2.75 -38.57
CA MET A 104 13.26 -2.78 -37.93
C MET A 104 14.40 -2.85 -38.95
N ASP A 105 14.19 -3.54 -40.07
CA ASP A 105 15.13 -3.51 -41.20
C ASP A 105 15.23 -2.13 -41.85
N TRP A 106 14.10 -1.44 -42.00
CA TRP A 106 14.09 -0.04 -42.45
C TRP A 106 14.79 0.92 -41.46
N LEU A 107 14.59 0.71 -40.16
CA LEU A 107 15.24 1.50 -39.12
C LEU A 107 16.76 1.27 -39.11
N ARG A 108 17.17 0.01 -39.27
CA ARG A 108 18.58 -0.41 -39.30
C ARG A 108 19.32 0.12 -40.51
N THR A 109 18.66 0.16 -41.67
CA THR A 109 19.23 0.76 -42.89
C THR A 109 19.37 2.27 -42.79
N SER A 110 18.45 2.94 -42.10
CA SER A 110 18.45 4.40 -41.95
C SER A 110 19.44 4.92 -40.90
N PHE A 111 19.53 4.25 -39.75
CA PHE A 111 20.32 4.72 -38.60
C PHE A 111 21.58 3.88 -38.32
N GLY A 112 21.77 2.80 -39.07
CA GLY A 112 22.91 1.90 -38.92
C GLY A 112 22.81 0.98 -37.69
N PRO A 113 23.88 0.21 -37.41
CA PRO A 113 23.87 -0.85 -36.39
C PRO A 113 23.78 -0.33 -34.94
N ALA A 114 24.01 0.96 -34.69
CA ALA A 114 23.88 1.55 -33.36
C ALA A 114 22.45 1.43 -32.80
N ILE A 115 21.44 1.37 -33.68
CA ILE A 115 20.04 1.26 -33.27
C ILE A 115 19.70 -0.10 -32.66
N ASP A 116 20.38 -1.17 -33.09
CA ASP A 116 20.20 -2.52 -32.52
C ASP A 116 20.57 -2.52 -31.02
N VAL A 117 21.65 -1.82 -30.67
CA VAL A 117 22.16 -1.74 -29.30
C VAL A 117 21.21 -0.90 -28.45
N ALA A 118 20.81 0.28 -28.92
CA ALA A 118 19.88 1.16 -28.22
C ALA A 118 18.52 0.47 -27.98
N MET A 119 17.98 -0.20 -29.00
CA MET A 119 16.71 -0.92 -28.90
C MET A 119 16.80 -2.10 -27.92
N SER A 120 17.89 -2.86 -27.96
CA SER A 120 18.14 -3.96 -27.01
C SER A 120 18.20 -3.46 -25.56
N LEU A 121 18.80 -2.29 -25.35
CA LEU A 121 18.93 -1.68 -24.02
C LEU A 121 17.58 -1.20 -23.48
N ILE A 122 16.82 -0.47 -24.30
CA ILE A 122 15.47 0.00 -23.94
C ILE A 122 14.58 -1.19 -23.57
N LEU A 123 14.57 -2.20 -24.42
CA LEU A 123 13.75 -3.39 -24.25
C LEU A 123 14.15 -4.20 -23.02
N GLY A 124 15.46 -4.30 -22.74
CA GLY A 124 15.99 -4.90 -21.52
C GLY A 124 15.54 -4.16 -20.25
N VAL A 125 15.53 -2.82 -20.28
CA VAL A 125 15.05 -1.99 -19.15
C VAL A 125 13.55 -2.23 -18.91
N PHE A 126 12.72 -2.22 -19.96
CA PHE A 126 11.29 -2.50 -19.82
C PHE A 126 11.02 -3.92 -19.31
N LEU A 127 11.73 -4.92 -19.84
CA LEU A 127 11.59 -6.31 -19.39
C LEU A 127 12.00 -6.47 -17.92
N THR A 128 13.10 -5.85 -17.51
CA THR A 128 13.58 -5.89 -16.13
C THR A 128 12.57 -5.22 -15.19
N GLY A 129 12.07 -4.03 -15.57
CA GLY A 129 11.03 -3.33 -14.81
C GLY A 129 9.75 -4.16 -14.67
N TYR A 130 9.33 -4.83 -15.75
CA TYR A 130 8.20 -5.75 -15.74
C TYR A 130 8.41 -6.91 -14.75
N ILE A 131 9.58 -7.56 -14.77
CA ILE A 131 9.91 -8.66 -13.86
C ILE A 131 9.92 -8.17 -12.40
N CYS A 132 10.50 -7.01 -12.12
CA CYS A 132 10.50 -6.42 -10.78
C CYS A 132 9.08 -6.17 -10.27
N MET A 133 8.21 -5.60 -11.11
CA MET A 133 6.81 -5.34 -10.75
C MET A 133 6.05 -6.65 -10.50
N LEU A 134 6.24 -7.65 -11.37
CA LEU A 134 5.64 -8.98 -11.21
C LEU A 134 6.05 -9.63 -9.89
N VAL A 135 7.34 -9.58 -9.54
CA VAL A 135 7.87 -10.14 -8.29
C VAL A 135 7.36 -9.36 -7.09
N ALA A 136 7.36 -8.03 -7.12
CA ALA A 136 6.88 -7.19 -6.02
C ALA A 136 5.37 -7.44 -5.74
N SER A 137 4.55 -7.47 -6.79
CA SER A 137 3.10 -7.68 -6.66
C SER A 137 2.73 -9.11 -6.24
N ASN A 138 3.57 -10.09 -6.56
CA ASN A 138 3.31 -11.51 -6.26
C ASN A 138 4.25 -12.08 -5.19
N LEU A 139 4.97 -11.24 -4.44
CA LEU A 139 6.01 -11.65 -3.48
C LEU A 139 5.48 -12.69 -2.48
N SER A 140 4.27 -12.49 -1.97
CA SER A 140 3.59 -13.41 -1.04
C SER A 140 3.33 -14.80 -1.65
N ARG A 141 3.00 -14.88 -2.94
CA ARG A 141 2.78 -16.14 -3.67
C ARG A 141 4.10 -16.81 -4.03
N VAL A 142 5.09 -16.04 -4.48
CA VAL A 142 6.44 -16.53 -4.82
C VAL A 142 7.10 -17.12 -3.56
N LEU A 143 7.06 -16.40 -2.44
CA LEU A 143 7.59 -16.89 -1.16
C LEU A 143 6.86 -18.15 -0.68
N ARG A 144 5.56 -18.28 -0.91
CA ARG A 144 4.80 -19.50 -0.56
C ARG A 144 5.26 -20.72 -1.37
N VAL A 145 5.55 -20.55 -2.67
CA VAL A 145 6.10 -21.63 -3.52
C VAL A 145 7.50 -22.03 -3.06
N PHE A 146 8.36 -21.07 -2.71
CA PHE A 146 9.71 -21.36 -2.23
C PHE A 146 9.77 -21.93 -0.80
N ARG A 147 8.78 -21.64 0.05
CA ARG A 147 8.71 -22.15 1.45
C ARG A 147 8.06 -23.54 1.55
N LEU A 148 7.46 -24.05 0.47
CA LEU A 148 6.85 -25.39 0.38
C LEU A 148 7.79 -26.45 -0.22
N ARG A 149 9.08 -26.13 -0.38
CA ARG A 149 10.13 -27.05 -0.82
C ARG A 149 11.30 -27.00 0.15
#